data_AF-A0A4Y1ZPM2-F1
#
_entry.id   AF-A0A4Y1ZPM2-F1
#
_cell.length_a   1.000
_cell.length_b   1.000
_cell.length_c   1.000
_cell.angle_alpha   90.00
_cell.angle_beta   90.00
_cell.angle_gamma   90.00
#
_symmetry.space_group_name_H-M   'P 1'
#
loop_
_entity.id
_entity.type
_entity.pdbx_description
1 polymer ?
#
loop_
_entity_poly.entity_id
_entity_poly.type
_entity_poly.pdbx_seq_one_letter_code
_entity_poly.pdbx_strand_id
1 'polypeptide(L)'
;MKSDPSFIITDFYEIVNLMLDCVYNCERTGELKKARTIYELLLSLPDTFMRITKKLFSLPSSVANLKRHISVAELLEKNGLAIPLAMVKSISNSTEEVRKILIKLTRMASHRVPVLDEEEWKGLLSDILETHKILFQCVTYEDCYEIVLQSLLCSGKLENITFAGTMMECNNKQRRHDIGPQSFKLPYTKSVALVLAASQEYFNSSSDASDPCMSLAKSCLKIIEDVPASIEEEFDLISSISLLKEFGVTVLPLQVRLYENRMSIVKEALQKKERNYKKSHKVFSLQNL
;
A
#
# COMPACT_ATOMS: atom_id res chain seq x y z
N MET A 1 -22.29 -44.73 38.58
CA MET A 1 -21.47 -44.57 37.36
C MET A 1 -20.07 -44.24 37.81
N LYS A 2 -19.10 -45.12 37.52
CA LYS A 2 -17.70 -44.96 37.89
C LYS A 2 -17.12 -43.78 37.10
N SER A 3 -16.52 -42.82 37.80
CA SER A 3 -15.75 -41.72 37.24
C SER A 3 -14.49 -42.28 36.58
N ASP A 4 -14.46 -42.26 35.26
CA ASP A 4 -13.29 -42.59 34.45
C ASP A 4 -12.20 -41.51 34.67
N PRO A 5 -10.95 -41.86 35.00
CA PRO A 5 -9.89 -40.90 35.35
C PRO A 5 -9.26 -40.20 34.13
N SER A 6 -9.90 -40.24 32.97
CA SER A 6 -9.37 -39.78 31.67
C SER A 6 -9.84 -38.38 31.24
N PHE A 7 -10.75 -37.75 31.97
CA PHE A 7 -11.18 -36.37 31.69
C PHE A 7 -10.45 -35.38 32.61
N ILE A 8 -9.35 -34.81 32.12
CA ILE A 8 -8.59 -33.75 32.80
C ILE A 8 -9.42 -32.46 32.90
N ILE A 9 -10.41 -32.29 32.03
CA ILE A 9 -11.26 -31.10 31.98
C ILE A 9 -12.71 -31.54 32.19
N THR A 10 -13.29 -31.15 33.31
CA THR A 10 -14.69 -31.43 33.67
C THR A 10 -15.61 -30.23 33.43
N ASP A 11 -15.07 -29.03 33.25
CA ASP A 11 -15.85 -27.82 32.94
C ASP A 11 -15.82 -27.53 31.44
N PHE A 12 -17.00 -27.51 30.83
CA PHE A 12 -17.19 -27.19 29.42
C PHE A 12 -16.70 -25.77 29.06
N TYR A 13 -16.77 -24.83 30.01
CA TYR A 13 -16.21 -23.48 29.84
C TYR A 13 -14.68 -23.51 29.68
N GLU A 14 -14.00 -24.37 30.44
CA GLU A 14 -12.54 -24.56 30.32
C GLU A 14 -12.16 -25.19 28.97
N ILE A 15 -12.98 -26.12 28.45
CA ILE A 15 -12.77 -26.69 27.11
C ILE A 15 -12.84 -25.60 26.05
N VAL A 16 -13.86 -24.74 26.09
CA VAL A 16 -14.05 -23.67 25.10
C VAL A 16 -12.92 -22.64 25.16
N ASN A 17 -12.50 -22.22 26.35
CA ASN A 17 -11.33 -21.34 26.50
C ASN A 17 -10.05 -22.00 26.02
N LEU A 18 -9.84 -23.28 26.35
CA LEU A 18 -8.69 -24.03 25.88
C LEU A 18 -8.68 -24.11 24.35
N MET A 19 -9.82 -24.34 23.70
CA MET A 19 -9.92 -24.33 22.24
C MET A 19 -9.54 -22.96 21.66
N LEU A 20 -10.05 -21.87 22.23
CA LEU A 20 -9.71 -20.51 21.81
C LEU A 20 -8.22 -20.21 22.02
N ASP A 21 -7.67 -20.58 23.18
CA ASP A 21 -6.25 -20.41 23.49
C ASP A 21 -5.37 -21.24 22.57
N CYS A 22 -5.77 -22.46 22.21
CA CYS A 22 -5.06 -23.27 21.21
C CYS A 22 -5.02 -22.57 19.84
N VAL A 23 -6.12 -21.93 19.43
CA VAL A 23 -6.20 -21.23 18.15
C VAL A 23 -5.31 -19.98 18.15
N TYR A 24 -5.35 -19.18 19.21
CA TYR A 24 -4.57 -17.94 19.28
C TYR A 24 -3.08 -18.18 19.57
N ASN A 25 -2.73 -19.21 20.36
CA ASN A 25 -1.33 -19.54 20.64
C ASN A 25 -0.66 -20.38 19.54
N CYS A 26 -1.39 -20.71 18.46
CA CYS A 26 -0.79 -21.39 17.32
C CYS A 26 0.12 -20.44 16.54
N GLU A 27 1.42 -20.61 16.68
CA GLU A 27 2.44 -19.84 15.94
C GLU A 27 2.56 -20.27 14.47
N ARG A 28 2.01 -21.43 14.09
CA ARG A 28 2.09 -21.97 12.72
C ARG A 28 1.15 -21.23 11.78
N THR A 29 1.71 -20.65 10.73
CA THR A 29 0.97 -19.98 9.65
C THR A 29 0.49 -20.98 8.58
N GLY A 30 -0.60 -20.69 7.87
CA GLY A 30 -1.11 -21.52 6.76
C GLY A 30 -1.95 -22.74 7.18
N GLU A 31 -2.27 -22.87 8.47
CA GLU A 31 -3.16 -23.92 8.99
C GLU A 31 -4.56 -23.40 9.35
N LEU A 32 -5.07 -22.38 8.63
CA LEU A 32 -6.38 -21.75 8.92
C LEU A 32 -7.55 -22.73 8.86
N LYS A 33 -7.41 -23.85 8.13
CA LYS A 33 -8.39 -24.95 8.11
C LYS A 33 -8.68 -25.50 9.51
N LYS A 34 -7.66 -25.67 10.36
CA LYS A 34 -7.84 -26.19 11.73
C LYS A 34 -8.59 -25.18 12.61
N ALA A 35 -8.25 -23.89 12.48
CA ALA A 35 -8.95 -22.82 13.18
C ALA A 35 -10.43 -22.75 12.74
N ARG A 36 -10.72 -22.96 11.45
CA ARG A 36 -12.09 -23.05 10.93
C ARG A 36 -12.83 -24.26 11.48
N THR A 37 -12.21 -25.44 11.55
CA THR A 37 -12.84 -26.62 12.19
C THR A 37 -13.19 -26.35 13.65
N ILE A 38 -12.30 -25.71 14.41
CA ILE A 38 -12.57 -25.33 15.80
C ILE A 38 -13.74 -24.33 15.87
N TYR A 39 -13.79 -23.35 14.97
CA TYR A 39 -14.91 -22.42 14.88
C TYR A 39 -16.25 -23.12 14.55
N GLU A 40 -16.27 -24.06 13.61
CA GLU A 40 -17.47 -24.84 13.26
C GLU A 40 -17.94 -25.71 14.43
N LEU A 41 -17.00 -26.34 15.16
CA LEU A 41 -17.30 -27.07 16.38
C LEU A 41 -17.94 -26.18 17.43
N LEU A 42 -17.42 -24.96 17.63
CA LEU A 42 -17.99 -23.97 18.55
C LEU A 42 -19.40 -23.52 18.14
N LEU A 43 -19.73 -23.48 16.84
CA LEU A 43 -21.09 -23.18 16.36
C LEU A 43 -22.06 -24.35 16.55
N SER A 44 -21.58 -25.58 16.50
CA SER A 44 -22.40 -26.79 16.64
C SER A 44 -22.80 -27.12 18.09
N LEU A 45 -22.40 -26.28 19.05
CA LEU A 45 -22.66 -26.51 20.46
C LEU A 45 -24.15 -26.30 20.80
N PRO A 46 -24.81 -27.23 21.52
CA PRO A 46 -26.24 -27.12 21.80
C PRO A 46 -26.57 -25.90 22.68
N ASP A 47 -27.68 -25.20 22.37
CA ASP A 47 -28.20 -24.02 23.11
C ASP A 47 -28.40 -24.27 24.60
N THR A 48 -28.63 -25.53 24.98
CA THR A 48 -28.73 -25.97 26.38
C THR A 48 -27.46 -25.65 27.17
N PHE A 49 -26.28 -25.76 26.56
CA PHE A 49 -25.00 -25.45 27.21
C PHE A 49 -24.77 -23.94 27.37
N MET A 50 -25.23 -23.13 26.40
CA MET A 50 -25.18 -21.67 26.47
C MET A 50 -25.98 -21.11 27.65
N ARG A 51 -27.09 -21.77 28.01
CA ARG A 51 -27.95 -21.36 29.14
C ARG A 51 -27.44 -21.78 30.52
N ILE A 52 -26.68 -22.87 30.61
CA ILE A 52 -26.24 -23.44 31.90
C ILE A 52 -25.16 -22.58 32.58
N THR A 53 -24.35 -21.89 31.80
CA THR A 53 -23.18 -21.15 32.30
C THR A 53 -23.34 -19.65 32.09
N LYS A 54 -23.67 -18.89 33.15
CA LYS A 54 -23.59 -17.42 33.15
C LYS A 54 -22.21 -16.86 32.76
N LYS A 55 -21.14 -17.67 32.78
CA LYS A 55 -19.80 -17.28 32.32
C LYS A 55 -19.64 -17.28 30.79
N LEU A 56 -20.58 -17.86 30.04
CA LEU A 56 -20.53 -17.96 28.58
C LEU A 56 -21.19 -16.79 27.83
N PHE A 57 -21.63 -15.72 28.51
CA PHE A 57 -22.19 -14.53 27.82
C PHE A 57 -21.20 -13.86 26.86
N SER A 58 -19.90 -14.04 27.06
CA SER A 58 -18.84 -13.57 26.16
C SER A 58 -18.50 -14.56 25.05
N LEU A 59 -19.08 -15.77 25.03
CA LEU A 59 -18.79 -16.73 23.96
C LEU A 59 -19.30 -16.25 22.59
N PRO A 60 -20.53 -15.72 22.45
CA PRO A 60 -21.00 -15.21 21.15
C PRO A 60 -20.09 -14.13 20.57
N SER A 61 -19.58 -13.22 21.42
CA SER A 61 -18.63 -12.19 20.98
C SER A 61 -17.26 -12.76 20.66
N SER A 62 -16.77 -13.73 21.43
CA SER A 62 -15.49 -14.41 21.17
C SER A 62 -15.51 -15.22 19.89
N VAL A 63 -16.62 -15.92 19.61
CA VAL A 63 -16.86 -16.67 18.37
C VAL A 63 -17.01 -15.72 17.18
N ALA A 64 -17.72 -14.60 17.35
CA ALA A 64 -17.80 -13.57 16.32
C ALA A 64 -16.44 -12.93 16.01
N ASN A 65 -15.62 -12.66 17.04
CA ASN A 65 -14.26 -12.16 16.87
C ASN A 65 -13.37 -13.18 16.16
N LEU A 66 -13.44 -14.45 16.56
CA LEU A 66 -12.70 -15.53 15.92
C LEU A 66 -13.04 -15.63 14.43
N LYS A 67 -14.34 -15.57 14.07
CA LYS A 67 -14.78 -15.55 12.67
C LYS A 67 -14.11 -14.42 11.89
N ARG A 68 -14.15 -13.20 12.43
CA ARG A 68 -13.55 -12.01 11.79
C ARG A 68 -12.05 -12.15 11.61
N HIS A 69 -11.34 -12.65 12.63
CA HIS A 69 -9.89 -12.89 12.55
C HIS A 69 -9.55 -13.95 11.51
N ILE A 70 -10.31 -15.06 11.45
CA ILE A 70 -10.13 -16.11 10.43
C ILE A 70 -10.34 -15.53 9.04
N SER A 71 -11.44 -14.81 8.81
CA SER A 71 -11.73 -14.23 7.49
C SER A 71 -10.63 -13.28 7.01
N VAL A 72 -10.09 -12.42 7.89
CA VAL A 72 -8.98 -11.54 7.53
C VAL A 72 -7.69 -12.32 7.27
N ALA A 73 -7.38 -13.32 8.09
CA ALA A 73 -6.20 -14.17 7.86
C ALA A 73 -6.28 -14.91 6.51
N GLU A 74 -7.47 -15.38 6.14
CA GLU A 74 -7.71 -16.05 4.85
C GLU A 74 -7.54 -15.11 3.66
N LEU A 75 -8.02 -13.86 3.77
CA LEU A 75 -7.83 -12.83 2.74
C LEU A 75 -6.35 -12.47 2.57
N LEU A 76 -5.60 -12.36 3.67
CA LEU A 76 -4.16 -12.10 3.63
C LEU A 76 -3.39 -13.30 3.04
N GLU A 77 -3.74 -14.53 3.43
CA GLU A 77 -3.10 -15.75 2.92
C GLU A 77 -3.39 -15.97 1.43
N LYS A 78 -4.62 -15.70 0.97
CA LYS A 78 -5.00 -15.71 -0.46
C LYS A 78 -4.08 -14.80 -1.30
N ASN A 79 -3.68 -13.66 -0.74
CA ASN A 79 -2.80 -12.68 -1.39
C ASN A 79 -1.31 -12.92 -1.08
N GLY A 80 -0.96 -14.08 -0.51
CA GLY A 80 0.41 -14.54 -0.30
C GLY A 80 1.02 -14.20 1.06
N LEU A 81 0.28 -13.56 1.97
CA LEU A 81 0.77 -13.20 3.31
C LEU A 81 0.08 -14.04 4.40
N ALA A 82 0.69 -15.16 4.75
CA ALA A 82 0.24 -15.97 5.88
C ALA A 82 0.74 -15.38 7.21
N ILE A 83 -0.18 -15.05 8.13
CA ILE A 83 0.14 -14.57 9.48
C ILE A 83 -0.65 -15.32 10.56
N PRO A 84 -0.11 -15.46 11.79
CA PRO A 84 -0.84 -16.12 12.88
C PRO A 84 -2.07 -15.32 13.32
N LEU A 85 -3.10 -16.01 13.80
CA LEU A 85 -4.33 -15.37 14.30
C LEU A 85 -4.07 -14.49 15.54
N ALA A 86 -3.07 -14.82 16.37
CA ALA A 86 -2.62 -13.93 17.43
C ALA A 86 -2.15 -12.58 16.89
N MET A 87 -1.39 -12.57 15.79
CA MET A 87 -0.90 -11.34 15.17
C MET A 87 -2.07 -10.52 14.61
N VAL A 88 -3.03 -11.16 13.93
CA VAL A 88 -4.24 -10.49 13.43
C VAL A 88 -4.99 -9.79 14.56
N LYS A 89 -5.12 -10.47 15.72
CA LYS A 89 -5.76 -9.91 16.92
C LYS A 89 -4.95 -8.77 17.52
N SER A 90 -3.63 -8.85 17.57
CA SER A 90 -2.79 -7.82 18.19
C SER A 90 -2.74 -6.53 17.38
N ILE A 91 -2.79 -6.62 16.04
CA ILE A 91 -2.68 -5.44 15.17
C ILE A 91 -4.01 -4.74 14.92
N SER A 92 -5.15 -5.38 15.18
CA SER A 92 -6.47 -4.93 14.69
C SER A 92 -6.86 -3.49 15.04
N ASN A 93 -6.28 -2.93 16.11
CA ASN A 93 -6.58 -1.59 16.60
C ASN A 93 -5.42 -0.60 16.42
N SER A 94 -4.31 -1.03 15.83
CA SER A 94 -3.13 -0.19 15.62
C SER A 94 -3.01 0.19 14.15
N THR A 95 -3.29 1.47 13.85
CA THR A 95 -3.19 2.04 12.50
C THR A 95 -1.81 1.77 11.88
N GLU A 96 -0.73 1.97 12.63
CA GLU A 96 0.63 1.76 12.15
C GLU A 96 0.93 0.30 11.78
N GLU A 97 0.51 -0.65 12.60
CA GLU A 97 0.77 -2.07 12.34
C GLU A 97 -0.07 -2.60 11.19
N VAL A 98 -1.33 -2.15 11.08
CA VAL A 98 -2.17 -2.46 9.92
C VAL A 98 -1.56 -1.89 8.65
N ARG A 99 -1.13 -0.62 8.64
CA ARG A 99 -0.46 -0.01 7.48
C ARG A 99 0.78 -0.81 7.06
N LYS A 100 1.63 -1.21 8.01
CA LYS A 100 2.81 -2.05 7.71
C LYS A 100 2.45 -3.38 7.04
N ILE A 101 1.39 -4.04 7.51
CA ILE A 101 0.91 -5.29 6.92
C ILE A 101 0.38 -5.07 5.50
N LEU A 102 -0.42 -4.03 5.28
CA LEU A 102 -0.96 -3.70 3.96
C LEU A 102 0.15 -3.32 2.97
N ILE A 103 1.13 -2.51 3.40
CA ILE A 103 2.32 -2.16 2.58
C ILE A 103 3.12 -3.42 2.23
N LYS A 104 3.31 -4.32 3.18
CA LYS A 104 4.00 -5.60 2.92
C LYS A 104 3.23 -6.43 1.89
N LEU A 105 1.91 -6.50 2.02
CA LEU A 105 1.04 -7.23 1.09
C LEU A 105 1.14 -6.70 -0.34
N THR A 106 0.99 -5.39 -0.51
CA THR A 106 1.06 -4.76 -1.84
C THR A 106 2.46 -4.81 -2.44
N ARG A 107 3.51 -4.73 -1.62
CA ARG A 107 4.89 -4.94 -2.08
C ARG A 107 5.12 -6.36 -2.58
N MET A 108 4.57 -7.38 -1.89
CA MET A 108 4.63 -8.77 -2.35
C MET A 108 3.92 -8.94 -3.70
N ALA A 109 2.78 -8.27 -3.88
CA ALA A 109 2.05 -8.23 -5.14
C ALA A 109 2.89 -7.58 -6.27
N SER A 110 3.50 -6.41 -6.04
CA SER A 110 4.32 -5.72 -7.06
C SER A 110 5.50 -6.55 -7.57
N HIS A 111 6.04 -7.45 -6.75
CA HIS A 111 7.20 -8.30 -7.07
C HIS A 111 6.82 -9.74 -7.44
N ARG A 112 5.52 -10.04 -7.57
CA ARG A 112 5.06 -11.38 -7.95
C ARG A 112 5.50 -11.72 -9.37
N VAL A 113 5.77 -13.01 -9.59
CA VAL A 113 6.03 -13.59 -10.91
C VAL A 113 4.96 -14.67 -11.17
N PRO A 114 4.09 -14.53 -12.18
CA PRO A 114 3.98 -13.41 -13.13
C PRO A 114 3.50 -12.11 -12.48
N VAL A 115 3.73 -11.00 -13.18
CA VAL A 115 3.29 -9.66 -12.77
C VAL A 115 1.77 -9.60 -12.78
N LEU A 116 1.19 -8.94 -11.79
CA LEU A 116 -0.26 -8.75 -11.72
C LEU A 116 -0.78 -7.89 -12.87
N ASP A 117 -1.87 -8.33 -13.49
CA ASP A 117 -2.65 -7.51 -14.41
C ASP A 117 -3.62 -6.56 -13.65
N GLU A 118 -4.35 -5.72 -14.41
CA GLU A 118 -5.28 -4.75 -13.82
C GLU A 118 -6.40 -5.41 -13.01
N GLU A 119 -6.90 -6.58 -13.43
CA GLU A 119 -7.99 -7.28 -12.74
C GLU A 119 -7.49 -7.93 -11.44
N GLU A 120 -6.28 -8.46 -11.45
CA GLU A 120 -5.62 -8.95 -10.23
C GLU A 120 -5.35 -7.82 -9.24
N TRP A 121 -4.96 -6.62 -9.71
CA TRP A 121 -4.82 -5.44 -8.83
C TRP A 121 -6.16 -4.98 -8.25
N LYS A 122 -7.24 -4.97 -9.04
CA LYS A 122 -8.59 -4.70 -8.54
C LYS A 122 -9.02 -5.75 -7.51
N GLY A 123 -8.70 -7.02 -7.75
CA GLY A 123 -8.95 -8.13 -6.83
C GLY A 123 -8.23 -7.93 -5.49
N LEU A 124 -6.95 -7.58 -5.53
CA LEU A 124 -6.17 -7.28 -4.32
C LEU A 124 -6.75 -6.08 -3.55
N LEU A 125 -7.09 -4.99 -4.24
CA LEU A 125 -7.71 -3.83 -3.62
C LEU A 125 -9.05 -4.23 -2.97
N SER A 126 -9.89 -5.01 -3.65
CA SER A 126 -11.15 -5.50 -3.11
C SER A 126 -10.94 -6.34 -1.85
N ASP A 127 -9.94 -7.22 -1.83
CA ASP A 127 -9.60 -8.02 -0.65
C ASP A 127 -9.12 -7.13 0.51
N ILE A 128 -8.29 -6.11 0.25
CA ILE A 128 -7.87 -5.12 1.25
C ILE A 128 -9.07 -4.37 1.83
N LEU A 129 -9.99 -3.90 0.98
CA LEU A 129 -11.20 -3.20 1.44
C LEU A 129 -12.13 -4.10 2.27
N GLU A 130 -12.19 -5.39 1.95
CA GLU A 130 -12.94 -6.35 2.76
C GLU A 130 -12.26 -6.59 4.12
N THR A 131 -10.91 -6.64 4.19
CA THR A 131 -10.22 -6.69 5.49
C THR A 131 -10.49 -5.46 6.37
N HIS A 132 -10.55 -4.27 5.76
CA HIS A 132 -10.94 -3.02 6.42
C HIS A 132 -12.37 -3.12 6.99
N LYS A 133 -13.32 -3.57 6.19
CA LYS A 133 -14.73 -3.72 6.60
C LYS A 133 -14.90 -4.72 7.75
N ILE A 134 -14.18 -5.84 7.71
CA ILE A 134 -14.30 -6.91 8.71
C ILE A 134 -13.61 -6.54 10.02
N LEU A 135 -12.39 -6.01 9.98
CA LEU A 135 -11.55 -5.87 11.17
C LEU A 135 -10.75 -4.56 11.23
N PHE A 136 -10.12 -4.15 10.13
CA PHE A 136 -9.16 -3.04 10.13
C PHE A 136 -9.82 -1.66 9.99
N GLN A 137 -10.82 -1.38 10.81
CA GLN A 137 -11.54 -0.09 10.80
C GLN A 137 -10.72 1.09 11.35
N CYS A 138 -9.51 0.84 11.85
CA CYS A 138 -8.55 1.85 12.32
C CYS A 138 -7.79 2.56 11.17
N VAL A 139 -7.88 2.07 9.94
CA VAL A 139 -7.39 2.76 8.73
C VAL A 139 -8.59 3.22 7.91
N THR A 140 -8.43 4.24 7.08
CA THR A 140 -9.50 4.74 6.22
C THR A 140 -9.50 4.05 4.84
N TYR A 141 -10.59 4.23 4.08
CA TYR A 141 -10.60 3.85 2.66
C TYR A 141 -9.48 4.56 1.88
N GLU A 142 -9.26 5.84 2.15
CA GLU A 142 -8.17 6.61 1.54
C GLU A 142 -6.80 5.96 1.81
N ASP A 143 -6.54 5.53 3.04
CA ASP A 143 -5.27 4.85 3.39
C ASP A 143 -5.09 3.56 2.59
N CYS A 144 -6.15 2.78 2.41
CA CYS A 144 -6.10 1.54 1.64
C CYS A 144 -5.76 1.82 0.16
N TYR A 145 -6.44 2.81 -0.44
CA TYR A 145 -6.16 3.23 -1.82
C TYR A 145 -4.74 3.78 -1.95
N GLU A 146 -4.31 4.66 -1.04
CA GLU A 146 -2.98 5.27 -1.05
C GLU A 146 -1.87 4.21 -1.06
N ILE A 147 -1.97 3.17 -0.22
CA ILE A 147 -0.98 2.08 -0.14
C ILE A 147 -0.91 1.27 -1.46
N VAL A 148 -2.07 0.95 -2.05
CA VAL A 148 -2.13 0.21 -3.33
C VAL A 148 -1.59 1.08 -4.46
N LEU A 149 -2.00 2.34 -4.53
CA LEU A 149 -1.60 3.28 -5.58
C LEU A 149 -0.11 3.61 -5.51
N GLN A 150 0.46 3.74 -4.31
CA GLN A 150 1.90 3.88 -4.14
C GLN A 150 2.65 2.68 -4.73
N SER A 151 2.13 1.47 -4.47
CA SER A 151 2.74 0.22 -4.94
C SER A 151 2.65 0.05 -6.46
N LEU A 152 1.56 0.54 -7.08
CA LEU A 152 1.38 0.60 -8.54
C LEU A 152 2.34 1.62 -9.17
N LEU A 153 2.37 2.84 -8.64
CA LEU A 153 3.22 3.92 -9.15
C LEU A 153 4.70 3.56 -9.10
N CYS A 154 5.16 2.96 -8.01
CA CYS A 154 6.57 2.57 -7.80
C CYS A 154 6.92 1.16 -8.33
N SER A 155 6.05 0.54 -9.13
CA SER A 155 6.26 -0.84 -9.63
C SER A 155 7.27 -0.97 -10.78
N GLY A 156 7.77 0.14 -11.32
CA GLY A 156 8.67 0.17 -12.48
C GLY A 156 7.98 -0.05 -13.83
N LYS A 157 6.64 -0.04 -13.89
CA LYS A 157 5.86 -0.39 -15.07
C LYS A 157 4.92 0.72 -15.49
N LEU A 158 4.92 1.05 -16.79
CA LEU A 158 4.10 2.13 -17.33
C LEU A 158 2.62 1.79 -17.28
N GLU A 159 2.26 0.53 -17.48
CA GLU A 159 0.88 0.03 -17.45
C GLU A 159 0.27 0.25 -16.05
N ASN A 160 1.02 -0.07 -15.00
CA ASN A 160 0.59 0.14 -13.62
C ASN A 160 0.47 1.62 -13.25
N ILE A 161 1.38 2.47 -13.73
CA ILE A 161 1.30 3.93 -13.55
C ILE A 161 0.03 4.47 -14.22
N THR A 162 -0.25 4.04 -15.45
CA THR A 162 -1.45 4.44 -16.20
C THR A 162 -2.72 3.98 -15.49
N PHE A 163 -2.73 2.74 -15.02
CA PHE A 163 -3.84 2.17 -14.28
C PHE A 163 -4.09 2.91 -12.96
N ALA A 164 -3.04 3.27 -12.21
CA ALA A 164 -3.16 4.05 -10.97
C ALA A 164 -3.88 5.40 -11.20
N GLY A 165 -3.60 6.07 -12.32
CA GLY A 165 -4.29 7.32 -12.69
C GLY A 165 -5.81 7.16 -12.85
N THR A 166 -6.30 5.97 -13.25
CA THR A 166 -7.74 5.72 -13.38
C THR A 166 -8.47 5.75 -12.02
N MET A 167 -7.76 5.45 -10.94
CA MET A 167 -8.25 5.39 -9.55
C MET A 167 -7.99 6.69 -8.76
N MET A 168 -7.47 7.73 -9.41
CA MET A 168 -7.17 9.04 -8.81
C MET A 168 -8.07 10.14 -9.37
N GLU A 169 -8.25 11.19 -8.57
CA GLU A 169 -8.70 12.49 -9.07
C GLU A 169 -7.51 13.23 -9.70
N CYS A 170 -7.60 13.47 -11.01
CA CYS A 170 -6.49 14.00 -11.81
C CYS A 170 -6.62 15.49 -12.16
N ASN A 171 -7.75 16.11 -11.82
CA ASN A 171 -8.06 17.49 -12.19
C ASN A 171 -8.92 18.17 -11.11
N ASN A 172 -8.45 19.29 -10.55
CA ASN A 172 -9.13 19.95 -9.43
C ASN A 172 -10.48 20.57 -9.82
N LYS A 173 -10.71 20.84 -11.11
CA LYS A 173 -11.95 21.45 -11.64
C LYS A 173 -13.03 20.42 -11.96
N GLN A 174 -12.68 19.14 -12.08
CA GLN A 174 -13.60 18.06 -12.47
C GLN A 174 -13.84 17.09 -11.31
N ARG A 175 -14.20 17.62 -10.13
CA ARG A 175 -14.57 16.78 -8.98
C ARG A 175 -15.79 15.95 -9.37
N ARG A 176 -15.61 14.63 -9.43
CA ARG A 176 -16.73 13.71 -9.63
C ARG A 176 -17.34 13.46 -8.26
N HIS A 177 -18.67 13.43 -8.17
CA HIS A 177 -19.33 12.97 -6.96
C HIS A 177 -19.22 11.44 -6.89
N ASP A 178 -18.60 10.93 -5.83
CA ASP A 178 -18.50 9.48 -5.59
C ASP A 178 -19.91 8.88 -5.45
N ILE A 179 -20.23 7.88 -6.28
CA ILE A 179 -21.48 7.12 -6.24
C ILE A 179 -21.22 5.75 -5.58
N GLY A 180 -20.54 5.77 -4.42
CA GLY A 180 -20.24 4.60 -3.60
C GLY A 180 -18.79 4.07 -3.67
N PRO A 181 -18.47 3.02 -2.90
CA PRO A 181 -17.08 2.56 -2.68
C PRO A 181 -16.38 1.98 -3.91
N GLN A 182 -17.13 1.48 -4.90
CA GLN A 182 -16.57 1.01 -6.18
C GLN A 182 -16.27 2.14 -7.17
N SER A 183 -16.79 3.35 -6.92
CA SER A 183 -16.49 4.55 -7.70
C SER A 183 -15.52 5.49 -7.00
N PHE A 184 -15.03 5.10 -5.81
CA PHE A 184 -14.13 5.90 -5.01
C PHE A 184 -12.85 6.19 -5.80
N LYS A 185 -12.46 7.46 -5.82
CA LYS A 185 -11.17 7.90 -6.33
C LYS A 185 -10.38 8.56 -5.22
N LEU A 186 -9.06 8.36 -5.22
CA LEU A 186 -8.20 9.05 -4.28
C LEU A 186 -8.35 10.57 -4.47
N PRO A 187 -8.62 11.35 -3.41
CA PRO A 187 -8.84 12.79 -3.52
C PRO A 187 -7.66 13.52 -4.19
N TYR A 188 -7.95 14.61 -4.90
CA TYR A 188 -6.98 15.32 -5.74
C TYR A 188 -5.71 15.73 -4.97
N THR A 189 -5.86 16.27 -3.76
CA THR A 189 -4.73 16.70 -2.93
C THR A 189 -3.78 15.55 -2.59
N LYS A 190 -4.33 14.38 -2.26
CA LYS A 190 -3.53 13.16 -2.02
C LYS A 190 -2.95 12.60 -3.31
N SER A 191 -3.70 12.63 -4.40
CA SER A 191 -3.23 12.18 -5.72
C SER A 191 -2.00 12.97 -6.19
N VAL A 192 -2.04 14.30 -6.08
CA VAL A 192 -0.89 15.17 -6.39
C VAL A 192 0.32 14.83 -5.51
N ALA A 193 0.12 14.71 -4.19
CA ALA A 193 1.19 14.38 -3.26
C ALA A 193 1.83 13.01 -3.57
N LEU A 194 1.00 12.01 -3.88
CA LEU A 194 1.45 10.65 -4.14
C LEU A 194 2.21 10.54 -5.47
N VAL A 195 1.72 11.20 -6.51
CA VAL A 195 2.37 11.30 -7.82
C VAL A 195 3.73 12.00 -7.72
N LEU A 196 3.80 13.10 -6.96
CA LEU A 196 5.06 13.79 -6.69
C LEU A 196 6.05 12.88 -5.97
N ALA A 197 5.63 12.20 -4.91
CA ALA A 197 6.49 11.29 -4.16
C ALA A 197 7.06 10.18 -5.06
N ALA A 198 6.23 9.56 -5.90
CA ALA A 198 6.66 8.52 -6.84
C ALA A 198 7.62 9.07 -7.92
N SER A 199 7.30 10.24 -8.50
CA SER A 199 8.19 10.91 -9.46
C SER A 199 9.56 11.20 -8.86
N GLN A 200 9.58 11.73 -7.63
CA GLN A 200 10.81 12.04 -6.91
C GLN A 200 11.63 10.79 -6.61
N GLU A 201 10.99 9.67 -6.27
CA GLU A 201 11.67 8.39 -6.05
C GLU A 201 12.38 7.89 -7.33
N TYR A 202 11.68 7.92 -8.48
CA TYR A 202 12.28 7.56 -9.76
C TYR A 202 13.39 8.53 -10.18
N PHE A 203 13.19 9.83 -9.98
CA PHE A 203 14.21 10.83 -10.27
C PHE A 203 15.45 10.63 -9.40
N ASN A 204 15.28 10.48 -8.08
CA ASN A 204 16.38 10.35 -7.13
C ASN A 204 17.16 9.04 -7.29
N SER A 205 16.52 7.98 -7.80
CA SER A 205 17.16 6.69 -8.09
C SER A 205 17.82 6.62 -9.46
N SER A 206 17.56 7.59 -10.35
CA SER A 206 18.12 7.61 -11.70
C SER A 206 19.61 7.88 -11.70
N SER A 207 20.34 7.20 -12.57
CA SER A 207 21.80 7.36 -12.73
C SER A 207 22.19 8.57 -13.59
N ASP A 208 21.42 8.89 -14.63
CA ASP A 208 21.60 10.08 -15.47
C ASP A 208 20.34 10.44 -16.27
N ALA A 209 20.41 11.44 -17.15
CA ALA A 209 19.29 11.89 -17.99
C ALA A 209 18.66 10.81 -18.89
N SER A 210 19.40 9.75 -19.22
CA SER A 210 19.00 8.66 -20.10
C SER A 210 18.54 7.41 -19.34
N ASP A 211 18.50 7.46 -18.01
CA ASP A 211 17.99 6.36 -17.19
C ASP A 211 16.50 6.10 -17.51
N PRO A 212 16.06 4.84 -17.69
CA PRO A 212 14.65 4.52 -17.89
C PRO A 212 13.72 5.09 -16.82
N CYS A 213 14.19 5.22 -15.57
CA CYS A 213 13.42 5.79 -14.47
C CYS A 213 13.01 7.24 -14.73
N MET A 214 13.78 8.02 -15.52
CA MET A 214 13.40 9.38 -15.91
C MET A 214 12.09 9.41 -16.72
N SER A 215 11.86 8.39 -17.54
CA SER A 215 10.60 8.29 -18.29
C SER A 215 9.44 7.94 -17.37
N LEU A 216 9.65 7.07 -16.37
CA LEU A 216 8.65 6.71 -15.37
C LEU A 216 8.30 7.88 -14.46
N ALA A 217 9.29 8.68 -14.03
CA ALA A 217 9.08 9.91 -13.27
C ALA A 217 8.14 10.86 -14.02
N LYS A 218 8.44 11.14 -15.30
CA LYS A 218 7.56 11.96 -16.15
C LYS A 218 6.17 11.36 -16.31
N SER A 219 6.07 10.04 -16.47
CA SER A 219 4.78 9.36 -16.60
C SER A 219 3.93 9.46 -15.34
N CYS A 220 4.53 9.44 -14.15
CA CYS A 220 3.82 9.71 -12.91
C CYS A 220 3.22 11.12 -12.94
N LEU A 221 4.03 12.15 -13.19
CA LEU A 221 3.58 13.54 -13.20
C LEU A 221 2.45 13.82 -14.21
N LYS A 222 2.48 13.13 -15.38
CA LYS A 222 1.46 13.25 -16.42
C LYS A 222 0.07 12.75 -16.01
N ILE A 223 -0.05 12.05 -14.87
CA ILE A 223 -1.35 11.67 -14.31
C ILE A 223 -2.16 12.93 -13.96
N ILE A 224 -1.52 13.99 -13.46
CA ILE A 224 -2.21 15.22 -13.08
C ILE A 224 -2.37 16.12 -14.31
N GLU A 225 -3.61 16.27 -14.78
CA GLU A 225 -3.93 16.89 -16.07
C GLU A 225 -3.82 18.41 -16.05
N ASP A 226 -4.13 19.04 -14.91
CA ASP A 226 -4.17 20.49 -14.76
C ASP A 226 -2.83 21.11 -14.33
N VAL A 227 -1.79 20.27 -14.17
CA VAL A 227 -0.38 20.64 -13.97
C VAL A 227 -0.23 21.82 -12.98
N PRO A 228 -0.55 21.64 -11.69
CA PRO A 228 -0.32 22.66 -10.68
C PRO A 228 1.18 22.98 -10.55
N ALA A 229 1.51 24.14 -9.98
CA ALA A 229 2.88 24.66 -9.89
C ALA A 229 3.90 23.62 -9.36
N SER A 230 3.54 22.84 -8.33
CA SER A 230 4.44 21.80 -7.80
C SER A 230 4.75 20.66 -8.78
N ILE A 231 3.80 20.32 -9.65
CA ILE A 231 4.00 19.32 -10.73
C ILE A 231 4.86 19.93 -11.85
N GLU A 232 4.62 21.19 -12.19
CA GLU A 232 5.41 21.94 -13.19
C GLU A 232 6.89 22.07 -12.76
N GLU A 233 7.15 22.46 -11.50
CA GLU A 233 8.49 22.54 -10.92
C GLU A 233 9.25 21.21 -11.02
N GLU A 234 8.56 20.09 -10.75
CA GLU A 234 9.17 18.77 -10.84
C GLU A 234 9.42 18.35 -12.30
N PHE A 235 8.53 18.69 -13.25
CA PHE A 235 8.78 18.50 -14.68
C PHE A 235 9.99 19.31 -15.18
N ASP A 236 10.11 20.55 -14.73
CA ASP A 236 11.23 21.44 -15.05
C ASP A 236 12.54 20.88 -14.51
N LEU A 237 12.55 20.38 -13.28
CA LEU A 237 13.70 19.72 -12.68
C LEU A 237 14.12 18.48 -13.50
N ILE A 238 13.19 17.61 -13.89
CA ILE A 238 13.52 16.44 -14.74
C ILE A 238 14.08 16.89 -16.10
N SER A 239 13.49 17.93 -16.70
CA SER A 239 13.91 18.46 -18.00
C SER A 239 15.30 19.10 -17.93
N SER A 240 15.62 19.74 -16.81
CA SER A 240 16.93 20.36 -16.57
C SER A 240 18.08 19.35 -16.65
N ILE A 241 17.91 18.11 -16.17
CA ILE A 241 18.96 17.07 -16.23
C ILE A 241 19.33 16.76 -17.69
N SER A 242 18.33 16.72 -18.57
CA SER A 242 18.56 16.51 -20.01
C SER A 242 19.31 17.67 -20.63
N LEU A 243 18.98 18.91 -20.24
CA LEU A 243 19.67 20.12 -20.69
C LEU A 243 21.12 20.16 -20.19
N LEU A 244 21.37 19.84 -18.93
CA LEU A 244 22.71 19.79 -18.33
C LEU A 244 23.60 18.79 -19.07
N LYS A 245 23.06 17.61 -19.41
CA LYS A 245 23.76 16.61 -20.24
C LYS A 245 24.11 17.18 -21.63
N GLU A 246 23.22 17.92 -22.26
CA GLU A 246 23.49 18.58 -23.56
C GLU A 246 24.66 19.60 -23.46
N PHE A 247 24.68 20.37 -22.36
CA PHE A 247 25.78 21.29 -22.05
C PHE A 247 27.09 20.57 -21.69
N GLY A 248 27.05 19.26 -21.43
CA GLY A 248 28.22 18.43 -21.10
C GLY A 248 28.48 18.31 -19.60
N VAL A 249 27.55 18.76 -18.77
CA VAL A 249 27.58 18.55 -17.32
C VAL A 249 27.00 17.18 -17.03
N THR A 250 27.79 16.34 -16.38
CA THR A 250 27.38 15.01 -15.93
C THR A 250 27.20 15.08 -14.43
N VAL A 251 25.95 14.99 -13.97
CA VAL A 251 25.58 15.14 -12.56
C VAL A 251 24.45 14.17 -12.25
N LEU A 252 24.47 13.60 -11.05
CA LEU A 252 23.39 12.73 -10.62
C LEU A 252 22.12 13.56 -10.38
N PRO A 253 20.95 13.07 -10.80
CA PRO A 253 19.66 13.71 -10.50
C PRO A 253 19.48 14.07 -9.03
N LEU A 254 19.77 13.13 -8.12
CA LEU A 254 19.72 13.37 -6.68
C LEU A 254 20.67 14.50 -6.24
N GLN A 255 21.86 14.59 -6.84
CA GLN A 255 22.77 15.70 -6.55
C GLN A 255 22.11 17.02 -6.92
N VAL A 256 21.58 17.16 -8.15
CA VAL A 256 20.90 18.39 -8.61
C VAL A 256 19.78 18.83 -7.66
N ARG A 257 18.98 17.90 -7.15
CA ARG A 257 17.92 18.21 -6.16
C ARG A 257 18.49 18.79 -4.86
N LEU A 258 19.67 18.32 -4.43
CA LEU A 258 20.31 18.71 -3.18
C LEU A 258 21.23 19.93 -3.32
N TYR A 259 21.40 20.52 -4.51
CA TYR A 259 22.25 21.71 -4.68
C TYR A 259 21.68 22.93 -3.96
N GLU A 260 22.42 23.44 -2.98
CA GLU A 260 22.09 24.68 -2.27
C GLU A 260 22.20 25.91 -3.17
N ASN A 261 23.16 25.92 -4.09
CA ASN A 261 23.40 27.02 -5.02
C ASN A 261 23.26 26.56 -6.47
N ARG A 262 22.02 26.62 -6.97
CA ARG A 262 21.66 26.21 -8.34
C ARG A 262 22.40 27.03 -9.42
N MET A 263 22.79 28.27 -9.12
CA MET A 263 23.57 29.12 -10.03
C MET A 263 24.99 28.59 -10.29
N SER A 264 25.54 27.80 -9.37
CA SER A 264 26.87 27.18 -9.57
C SER A 264 26.85 26.16 -10.72
N ILE A 265 25.79 25.36 -10.83
CA ILE A 265 25.59 24.41 -11.93
C ILE A 265 25.48 25.13 -13.28
N VAL A 266 24.73 26.24 -13.32
CA VAL A 266 24.56 27.02 -14.56
C VAL A 266 25.91 27.59 -15.02
N LYS A 267 26.73 28.07 -14.08
CA LYS A 267 28.10 28.52 -14.39
C LYS A 267 28.97 27.39 -14.92
N GLU A 268 28.92 26.21 -14.30
CA GLU A 268 29.65 25.04 -14.80
C GLU A 268 29.20 24.68 -16.22
N ALA A 269 27.88 24.65 -16.47
CA ALA A 269 27.30 24.37 -17.77
C ALA A 269 27.80 25.34 -18.85
N LEU A 270 27.90 26.64 -18.53
CA LEU A 270 28.43 27.64 -19.45
C LEU A 270 29.93 27.46 -19.74
N GLN A 271 30.72 27.06 -18.73
CA GLN A 271 32.17 26.90 -18.85
C GLN A 271 32.60 25.59 -19.50
N LYS A 272 31.74 24.56 -19.50
CA LYS A 272 32.10 23.20 -19.95
C LYS A 272 32.45 23.10 -21.43
N LYS A 273 31.81 23.88 -22.30
CA LYS A 273 32.10 23.93 -23.74
C LYS A 273 32.11 25.36 -24.23
N GLU A 274 33.08 25.70 -25.07
CA GLU A 274 33.29 27.06 -25.57
C GLU A 274 32.05 27.69 -26.21
N ARG A 275 31.17 26.93 -26.85
CA ARG A 275 29.99 27.47 -27.55
C ARG A 275 28.70 27.47 -26.71
N ASN A 276 28.73 27.04 -25.45
CA ASN A 276 27.53 26.94 -24.62
C ASN A 276 26.87 28.30 -24.35
N TYR A 277 27.67 29.37 -24.21
CA TYR A 277 27.16 30.74 -24.04
C TYR A 277 26.30 31.23 -25.23
N LYS A 278 26.48 30.65 -26.42
CA LYS A 278 25.67 30.99 -27.61
C LYS A 278 24.26 30.40 -27.56
N LYS A 279 23.98 29.44 -26.66
CA LYS A 279 22.68 28.80 -26.50
C LYS A 279 21.83 29.50 -25.43
N SER A 280 21.78 30.83 -25.45
CA SER A 280 21.15 31.68 -24.41
C SER A 280 19.73 31.25 -24.02
N HIS A 281 18.90 30.89 -25.01
CA HIS A 281 17.55 30.34 -24.77
C HIS A 281 17.56 29.11 -23.84
N LYS A 282 18.44 28.12 -24.10
CA LYS A 282 18.50 26.89 -23.31
C LYS A 282 19.10 27.11 -21.93
N VAL A 283 19.98 28.10 -21.80
CA VAL A 283 20.54 28.52 -20.51
C VAL A 283 19.46 29.19 -19.66
N PHE A 284 18.58 30.00 -20.28
CA PHE A 284 17.45 30.61 -19.59
C PHE A 284 16.47 29.55 -19.06
N SER A 285 16.26 28.45 -19.78
CA SER A 285 15.45 27.31 -19.28
C SER A 285 16.03 26.64 -18.03
N LEU A 286 17.32 26.82 -17.73
CA LEU A 286 17.93 26.34 -16.49
C LEU A 286 17.69 27.30 -15.30
N GLN A 287 17.01 28.43 -15.49
CA GLN A 287 16.68 29.33 -14.38
C GLN A 287 15.63 28.73 -13.43
N ASN A 288 14.81 27.81 -13.95
CA ASN A 288 13.77 27.12 -13.20
C ASN A 288 14.32 25.89 -12.45
N LEU A 289 15.64 25.64 -12.54
CA LEU A 289 16.32 24.67 -11.68
C LEU A 289 16.02 24.97 -10.22
#